data_AF-A0A7V1ZI57-F1
#
_entry.id   AF-A0A7V1ZI57-F1
#
_cell.length_a   1.000
_cell.length_b   1.000
_cell.length_c   1.000
_cell.angle_alpha   90.00
_cell.angle_beta   90.00
_cell.angle_gamma   90.00
#
_symmetry.space_group_name_H-M   'P 1'
#
loop_
_entity.id
_entity.type
_entity.pdbx_description
1 polymer ?
#
loop_
_entity_poly.entity_id
_entity_poly.type
_entity_poly.pdbx_seq_one_letter_code
_entity_poly.pdbx_strand_id
1 'polypeptide(L)' 'MLVPIVVEQTPRGERAYDIFSRLLKDHVIFLGEPIDDHVASLVIAQMLFLEAENPNRDISLYINSPGGSIS' A
#
# COMPACT_ATOMS: atom_id res chain seq x y z
N MET A 1 16.89 -3.73 -3.61
CA MET A 1 16.28 -5.03 -3.27
C MET A 1 15.25 -5.35 -4.34
N LEU A 2 15.14 -6.60 -4.81
CA LEU A 2 14.09 -6.99 -5.76
C LEU A 2 12.79 -7.22 -4.97
N VAL A 3 11.74 -6.48 -5.32
CA VAL A 3 10.41 -6.70 -4.76
C VAL A 3 9.79 -7.92 -5.46
N PRO A 4 9.34 -8.95 -4.71
CA PRO A 4 8.70 -10.12 -5.32
C PRO A 4 7.46 -9.75 -6.12
N ILE A 5 7.27 -10.44 -7.24
CA ILE A 5 6.09 -10.32 -8.09
C ILE A 5 5.14 -11.50 -7.83
N VAL A 6 3.86 -11.20 -7.71
CA VAL A 6 2.76 -12.15 -7.55
C VAL A 6 1.93 -12.17 -8.83
N VAL A 7 1.58 -13.35 -9.30
CA VAL A 7 0.72 -13.55 -10.48
C VAL A 7 -0.67 -13.99 -10.02
N GLU A 8 -1.70 -13.24 -10.41
CA GLU A 8 -3.10 -13.52 -10.13
C GLU A 8 -3.78 -13.97 -11.43
N GLN A 9 -4.41 -15.16 -11.41
CA GLN A 9 -5.22 -15.64 -12.52
C GLN A 9 -6.62 -15.01 -12.47
N THR A 10 -7.00 -14.33 -13.54
CA THR A 10 -8.34 -13.77 -13.73
C THR A 10 -9.04 -14.46 -14.89
N PRO A 11 -10.39 -14.39 -15.00
CA PRO A 11 -11.11 -14.93 -16.15
C PRO A 11 -10.69 -14.35 -17.52
N ARG A 12 -9.95 -13.22 -17.52
CA ARG A 12 -9.44 -12.53 -18.72
C ARG A 12 -7.94 -12.75 -18.97
N GLY A 13 -7.28 -13.60 -18.18
CA GLY A 13 -5.84 -13.88 -18.26
C GLY A 13 -5.10 -13.62 -16.96
N GLU A 14 -3.77 -13.51 -17.04
CA GLU A 14 -2.89 -13.32 -15.89
C GLU A 14 -2.60 -11.83 -15.65
N ARG A 15 -2.62 -11.40 -14.39
CA ARG A 15 -2.12 -10.09 -13.97
C ARG A 15 -0.97 -10.26 -13.00
N ALA A 16 0.14 -9.57 -13.25
CA ALA A 16 1.29 -9.53 -12.38
C ALA A 16 1.29 -8.24 -11.57
N TYR A 17 1.54 -8.36 -10.26
CA TYR A 17 1.64 -7.25 -9.32
C TYR A 17 2.90 -7.42 -8.50
N ASP A 18 3.56 -6.35 -8.10
CA ASP A 18 4.47 -6.45 -6.96
C ASP A 18 3.66 -6.74 -5.68
N ILE A 19 4.33 -7.30 -4.68
CA ILE A 19 3.66 -7.71 -3.44
C ILE A 19 2.95 -6.55 -2.73
N PHE A 20 3.47 -5.32 -2.79
CA PHE A 20 2.83 -4.16 -2.16
C PHE A 20 1.58 -3.72 -2.92
N SER A 21 1.63 -3.70 -4.25
CA SER A 21 0.43 -3.47 -5.08
C SER A 21 -0.67 -4.50 -4.81
N ARG A 22 -0.29 -5.77 -4.62
CA ARG A 22 -1.23 -6.84 -4.26
C ARG A 22 -1.86 -6.61 -2.88
N LEU A 23 -1.07 -6.18 -1.89
CA LEU A 23 -1.54 -5.86 -0.53
C LEU A 23 -2.45 -4.63 -0.52
N LEU A 24 -2.13 -3.60 -1.30
CA LEU A 24 -2.97 -2.40 -1.40
C LEU A 24 -4.38 -2.75 -1.89
N LYS A 25 -4.49 -3.64 -2.89
CA LYS A 25 -5.79 -4.17 -3.38
C LYS A 25 -6.61 -4.88 -2.27
N ASP A 26 -5.95 -5.39 -1.24
CA ASP A 26 -6.60 -6.00 -0.07
C ASP A 26 -6.85 -4.99 1.08
N HIS A 27 -6.71 -3.69 0.81
CA HIS A 27 -6.80 -2.59 1.79
C HIS A 27 -5.71 -2.65 2.87
N VAL A 28 -4.50 -3.05 2.48
CA VAL A 28 -3.35 -3.11 3.38
C VAL A 28 -2.28 -2.11 2.94
N ILE A 29 -1.93 -1.17 3.83
CA ILE A 29 -0.83 -0.22 3.65
C ILE A 29 0.32 -0.64 4.57
N PHE A 30 1.54 -0.64 4.04
CA PHE A 30 2.76 -0.94 4.80
C PHE A 30 3.64 0.30 4.92
N LEU A 31 3.92 0.73 6.16
CA LEU A 31 4.86 1.80 6.47
C LEU A 31 6.13 1.20 7.08
N GLY A 32 7.12 0.95 6.22
CA GLY A 32 8.36 0.23 6.57
C GLY A 32 9.62 1.11 6.63
N GLU A 33 9.48 2.42 6.44
CA GLU A 33 10.59 3.35 6.23
C GLU A 33 10.50 4.54 7.22
N PRO A 34 11.59 5.28 7.47
CA PRO A 34 11.52 6.56 8.18
C PRO A 34 10.53 7.53 7.54
N ILE A 35 9.85 8.33 8.35
CA ILE A 35 8.79 9.21 7.88
C ILE A 35 9.39 10.57 7.47
N ASP A 36 9.43 10.83 6.17
CA ASP A 36 9.66 12.14 5.59
C ASP A 36 8.42 12.61 4.79
N ASP A 37 8.48 13.81 4.20
CA ASP A 37 7.36 14.39 3.44
C ASP A 37 6.95 13.50 2.25
N HIS A 38 7.91 12.77 1.65
CA HIS A 38 7.63 11.90 0.52
C HIS A 38 6.84 10.66 0.97
N VAL A 39 7.32 9.96 2.01
CA VAL A 39 6.64 8.80 2.59
C VAL A 39 5.26 9.20 3.12
N ALA A 40 5.14 10.34 3.79
CA ALA A 40 3.85 10.86 4.26
C ALA A 40 2.87 11.09 3.10
N SER A 41 3.33 11.73 2.02
CA SER A 41 2.51 11.97 0.82
C SER A 41 2.05 10.67 0.17
N LEU A 42 2.91 9.65 0.11
CA LEU A 42 2.57 8.33 -0.45
C LEU A 42 1.52 7.60 0.39
N VAL A 43 1.65 7.62 1.72
CA VAL A 43 0.68 6.99 2.63
C VAL A 43 -0.68 7.70 2.53
N ILE A 44 -0.70 9.03 2.49
CA ILE A 44 -1.94 9.81 2.32
C ILE A 44 -2.61 9.46 0.97
N ALA A 45 -1.84 9.42 -0.11
CA ALA A 45 -2.36 9.06 -1.42
C ALA A 45 -2.97 7.64 -1.45
N GLN A 46 -2.33 6.67 -0.79
CA GLN A 46 -2.86 5.31 -0.66
C GLN A 46 -4.16 5.26 0.16
N MET A 47 -4.24 6.01 1.26
CA MET A 47 -5.47 6.08 2.06
C MET A 47 -6.64 6.66 1.26
N LEU A 48 -6.43 7.79 0.57
CA LEU A 48 -7.45 8.44 -0.27
C LEU A 48 -7.88 7.54 -1.43
N PHE A 49 -6.94 6.81 -2.03
CA PHE A 49 -7.24 5.84 -3.08
C PHE A 49 -8.18 4.73 -2.58
N LEU A 50 -7.89 4.15 -1.42
CA LEU A 50 -8.71 3.07 -0.84
C LEU A 50 -10.08 3.56 -0.36
N GLU A 51 -10.14 4.76 0.23
CA GLU A 51 -11.40 5.39 0.62
C GLU A 51 -12.31 5.66 -0.59
N ALA A 52 -11.73 6.12 -1.71
CA ALA A 52 -12.48 6.32 -2.94
C ALA A 52 -12.95 5.02 -3.59
N GLU A 53 -12.22 3.91 -3.43
CA GLU A 53 -12.60 2.60 -3.97
C GLU A 53 -13.73 1.96 -3.15
N ASN A 54 -13.62 1.97 -1.82
CA ASN A 54 -14.65 1.44 -0.93
C ASN A 54 -14.62 2.13 0.44
N PRO A 55 -15.41 3.20 0.66
CA PRO A 55 -15.33 4.00 1.88
C PRO A 55 -15.83 3.28 3.14
N ASN A 56 -16.53 2.15 2.97
CA ASN A 56 -17.06 1.35 4.09
C ASN A 56 -16.12 0.22 4.51
N ARG A 57 -14.99 0.03 3.82
CA ARG A 57 -14.03 -1.04 4.10
C ARG A 57 -12.86 -0.49 4.88
N ASP A 58 -12.57 -1.11 6.02
CA ASP A 58 -11.44 -0.74 6.87
C ASP A 58 -10.10 -0.84 6.12
N ILE A 59 -9.20 0.08 6.46
CA ILE A 59 -7.81 0.09 5.99
C ILE A 59 -6.91 -0.45 7.10
N SER A 60 -6.15 -1.50 6.80
CA SER A 60 -5.15 -2.04 7.71
C SER A 60 -3.79 -1.38 7.47
N LEU A 61 -3.30 -0.63 8.46
CA LEU A 61 -1.98 0.00 8.42
C LEU A 61 -0.99 -0.80 9.28
N TYR A 62 0.00 -1.41 8.64
CA TYR A 62 1.10 -2.11 9.31
C TYR A 62 2.31 -1.18 9.40
N ILE A 63 2.84 -0.97 10.61
CA ILE A 63 3.88 0.02 10.88
C ILE A 63 5.13 -0.70 11.41
N ASN A 64 6.23 -0.51 10.70
CA ASN A 64 7.58 -0.85 11.12
C ASN A 64 8.50 0.33 10.75
N SER A 65 8.38 1.42 11.50
CA SER A 65 9.11 2.66 11.23
C SER A 65 9.78 3.16 12.51
N PRO A 66 11.01 3.73 12.44
CA PRO A 66 11.64 4.39 13.58
C PRO A 66 11.01 5.77 13.89
N GLY A 67 9.96 6.17 13.17
CA GLY A 67 9.40 7.52 13.21
C GLY A 67 10.04 8.43 12.16
N GLY A 68 9.96 9.74 12.37
CA GLY A 68 10.49 10.71 11.41
C GLY A 68 10.12 12.15 11.74
N SER A 69 9.93 12.98 10.72
CA SER A 69 9.57 14.39 10.88
C SER A 69 8.17 14.55 11.49
N ILE A 70 8.00 15.58 12.33
CA ILE A 70 6.72 15.95 12.99
C ILE A 70 6.05 17.15 12.30
N SER A 71 6.77 17.78 11.37
CA SER A 71 6.46 19.04 10.69
C SER A 71 5.02 19.23 10.21
#